data_AF-A0A6L6NEG5-F1
#
_entry.id   AF-A0A6L6NEG5-F1
#
_cell.length_a   1.000
_cell.length_b   1.000
_cell.length_c   1.000
_cell.angle_alpha   90.00
_cell.angle_beta   90.00
_cell.angle_gamma   90.00
#
_symmetry.space_group_name_H-M   'P 1'
#
loop_
_entity.id
_entity.type
_entity.pdbx_description
1 polymer ?
#
loop_
_entity_poly.entity_id
_entity_poly.type
_entity_poly.pdbx_seq_one_letter_code
_entity_poly.pdbx_strand_id
1 'polypeptide(L)' 'TANTERCKDYVMNSIGIVTLLKPHFGYQKCAAIAKEGYTTGKSLHQIVVDEQHLMTQAEWDATFNTQNLIHPKFVK' A
#
# COMPACT_ATOMS: atom_id res chain seq x y z
N THR A 1 21.62 7.19 17.16
CA THR A 1 20.22 6.74 17.29
C THR A 1 19.58 6.74 15.92
N ALA A 2 18.50 5.98 15.69
CA ALA A 2 17.80 5.96 14.40
C ALA A 2 16.93 7.21 14.21
N ASN A 3 16.71 7.64 12.96
CA ASN A 3 15.73 8.66 12.61
C ASN A 3 14.40 7.99 12.28
N THR A 4 13.52 7.89 13.27
CA THR A 4 12.26 7.15 13.17
C THR A 4 11.31 7.71 12.11
N GLU A 5 11.18 9.03 12.00
CA GLU A 5 10.33 9.69 10.99
C GLU A 5 10.81 9.36 9.58
N ARG A 6 12.10 9.56 9.32
CA ARG A 6 12.67 9.31 7.99
C ARG A 6 12.56 7.83 7.58
N CYS A 7 12.73 6.91 8.52
CA CYS A 7 12.53 5.49 8.26
C CYS A 7 11.06 5.17 7.93
N LYS A 8 10.10 5.78 8.66
CA LYS A 8 8.68 5.62 8.38
C LYS A 8 8.33 6.14 6.99
N ASP A 9 8.85 7.31 6.62
CA ASP A 9 8.58 7.91 5.31
C ASP A 9 9.10 7.05 4.15
N TYR A 10 10.27 6.41 4.31
CA TYR A 10 10.76 5.47 3.29
C TYR A 10 9.84 4.27 3.09
N VAL A 11 9.27 3.74 4.17
CA VAL A 11 8.36 2.59 4.08
C VAL A 11 7.03 3.02 3.47
N MET A 12 6.42 4.08 3.98
CA MET A 12 5.07 4.49 3.59
C MET A 12 5.00 5.04 2.16
N ASN A 13 6.11 5.55 1.62
CA ASN A 13 6.20 6.01 0.23
C ASN A 13 6.76 4.94 -0.74
N SER A 14 7.08 3.74 -0.25
CA SER A 14 7.59 2.67 -1.11
C SER A 14 6.49 2.08 -1.97
N ILE A 15 6.78 1.80 -3.23
CA ILE A 15 5.85 1.04 -4.09
C ILE A 15 5.83 -0.44 -3.68
N GLY A 16 6.91 -0.95 -3.06
CA GLY A 16 7.06 -2.36 -2.69
C GLY A 16 6.06 -2.84 -1.64
N ILE A 17 5.47 -1.91 -0.86
CA ILE A 17 4.46 -2.26 0.14
C ILE A 17 3.08 -2.61 -0.47
N VAL A 18 2.92 -2.49 -1.80
CA VAL A 18 1.73 -2.97 -2.55
C VAL A 18 1.42 -4.45 -2.28
N THR A 19 2.40 -5.24 -1.84
CA THR A 19 2.24 -6.67 -1.52
C THR A 19 1.21 -6.94 -0.42
N LEU A 20 0.94 -5.97 0.45
CA LEU A 20 -0.16 -6.03 1.44
C LEU A 20 -1.53 -6.20 0.78
N LEU A 21 -1.71 -5.70 -0.44
CA LEU A 21 -2.98 -5.77 -1.17
C LEU A 21 -3.20 -7.11 -1.87
N LYS A 22 -2.19 -7.99 -1.90
CA LYS A 22 -2.26 -9.27 -2.62
C LYS A 22 -3.47 -10.12 -2.18
N PRO A 23 -3.82 -10.24 -0.89
CA PRO A 23 -5.00 -11.01 -0.48
C PRO A 23 -6.34 -10.41 -0.94
N HIS A 24 -6.39 -9.09 -1.17
CA HIS A 24 -7.59 -8.39 -1.62
C HIS A 24 -7.76 -8.43 -3.14
N PHE A 25 -6.67 -8.25 -3.89
CA PHE A 25 -6.73 -7.99 -5.34
C PHE A 25 -5.98 -9.02 -6.20
N GLY A 26 -5.24 -9.94 -5.59
CA GLY A 26 -4.39 -10.90 -6.30
C GLY A 26 -3.14 -10.28 -6.92
N TYR A 27 -2.26 -11.15 -7.44
CA TYR A 27 -0.94 -10.73 -7.93
C TYR A 27 -1.02 -9.81 -9.15
N GLN A 28 -1.79 -10.18 -10.19
CA GLN A 28 -1.82 -9.45 -11.46
C GLN A 28 -2.25 -7.99 -11.25
N LYS A 29 -3.28 -7.76 -10.42
CA LYS A 29 -3.78 -6.41 -10.15
C LYS A 29 -2.78 -5.60 -9.32
N CYS A 30 -2.17 -6.19 -8.29
CA CYS A 30 -1.12 -5.53 -7.52
C CYS A 30 0.09 -5.16 -8.39
N ALA A 31 0.51 -6.03 -9.31
CA ALA A 31 1.60 -5.76 -10.23
C ALA A 31 1.27 -4.60 -11.19
N ALA A 32 0.03 -4.51 -11.67
CA ALA A 32 -0.43 -3.39 -12.49
C ALA A 32 -0.41 -2.06 -11.71
N ILE A 33 -0.94 -2.04 -10.48
CA ILE A 33 -0.91 -0.86 -9.60
C ILE A 33 0.53 -0.42 -9.31
N ALA A 34 1.41 -1.37 -9.00
CA ALA A 34 2.83 -1.07 -8.74
C ALA A 34 3.51 -0.45 -9.95
N LYS A 35 3.25 -1.01 -11.14
CA LYS A 35 3.77 -0.49 -12.41
C LYS A 35 3.24 0.92 -12.66
N GLU A 36 1.95 1.16 -12.46
CA GLU A 36 1.34 2.47 -12.63
C GLU A 36 1.98 3.51 -11.69
N GLY A 37 2.07 3.22 -10.40
CA GLY A 37 2.72 4.11 -9.41
C GLY A 37 4.17 4.42 -9.77
N TYR A 38 4.92 3.43 -10.26
CA TYR A 38 6.29 3.64 -10.71
C TYR A 38 6.38 4.54 -11.94
N THR A 39 5.49 4.33 -12.93
CA THR A 39 5.51 5.10 -14.19
C THR A 39 4.98 6.52 -14.06
N THR A 40 4.03 6.75 -13.15
CA THR A 40 3.31 8.03 -13.02
C THR A 40 3.81 8.87 -11.85
N GLY A 41 4.54 8.27 -10.92
CA GLY A 41 4.93 8.92 -9.66
C GLY A 41 3.79 9.06 -8.66
N LYS A 42 2.60 8.51 -8.94
CA LYS A 42 1.46 8.50 -8.02
C LYS A 42 1.71 7.55 -6.86
N SER A 43 1.13 7.88 -5.70
CA SER A 43 1.14 6.97 -4.56
C SER A 43 0.19 5.81 -4.78
N LEU A 44 0.42 4.70 -4.06
CA LEU A 44 -0.50 3.56 -4.08
C LEU A 44 -1.89 3.95 -3.59
N HIS A 45 -1.97 4.85 -2.59
CA HIS A 45 -3.24 5.35 -2.04
C HIS A 45 -4.05 6.08 -3.11
N GLN A 46 -3.42 6.99 -3.85
CA GLN A 46 -4.08 7.72 -4.95
C GLN A 46 -4.66 6.77 -5.99
N ILE A 47 -3.88 5.78 -6.42
CA ILE A 47 -4.34 4.82 -7.44
C ILE A 47 -5.50 3.97 -6.90
N VAL A 48 -5.37 3.45 -5.68
CA VAL A 48 -6.28 2.43 -5.14
C VAL A 48 -7.57 3.02 -4.57
N VAL A 49 -7.48 4.12 -3.82
CA VAL A 49 -8.59 4.77 -3.12
C VAL A 49 -9.20 5.86 -3.99
N ASP A 50 -8.39 6.83 -4.41
CA ASP A 50 -8.91 8.05 -5.05
C ASP A 50 -9.33 7.84 -6.51
N GLU A 51 -8.60 7.02 -7.27
CA GLU A 51 -8.84 6.84 -8.70
C GLU A 51 -9.63 5.58 -9.01
N GLN A 52 -9.13 4.40 -8.60
CA GLN A 52 -9.76 3.12 -8.94
C GLN A 52 -10.88 2.72 -7.98
N HIS A 53 -11.03 3.42 -6.84
CA HIS A 53 -12.09 3.19 -5.84
C HIS A 53 -12.22 1.70 -5.44
N LEU A 54 -11.09 0.99 -5.33
CA LEU A 54 -11.06 -0.44 -5.04
C LEU A 54 -11.27 -0.76 -3.57
N MET A 55 -11.06 0.23 -2.71
CA MET A 55 -11.31 0.17 -1.28
C MET A 55 -11.61 1.57 -0.77
N THR A 56 -12.37 1.63 0.31
CA THR A 56 -12.66 2.85 1.05
C THR A 56 -11.44 3.34 1.81
N GLN A 57 -11.43 4.62 2.20
CA GLN A 57 -10.40 5.17 3.08
C GLN A 57 -10.28 4.38 4.39
N ALA A 58 -11.40 3.94 4.97
CA ALA A 58 -11.41 3.17 6.21
C ALA A 58 -10.74 1.80 6.06
N GLU A 59 -11.01 1.09 4.95
CA GLU A 59 -10.35 -0.17 4.64
C GLU A 59 -8.86 0.02 4.35
N TRP A 60 -8.50 1.12 3.67
CA TRP A 60 -7.10 1.49 3.45
C TRP A 60 -6.37 1.68 4.78
N ASP A 61 -6.90 2.49 5.70
CA ASP A 61 -6.26 2.77 6.99
C ASP A 61 -6.16 1.51 7.86
N ALA A 62 -7.18 0.65 7.81
CA ALA A 62 -7.16 -0.65 8.49
C ALA A 62 -6.14 -1.63 7.89
N THR A 63 -5.81 -1.51 6.60
CA THR A 63 -4.88 -2.41 5.89
C THR A 63 -3.45 -1.88 5.89
N PHE A 64 -3.24 -0.65 5.42
CA PHE A 64 -1.95 0.03 5.24
C PHE A 64 -1.49 0.77 6.49
N ASN A 65 -1.18 -0.01 7.53
CA ASN A 65 -0.55 0.50 8.74
C ASN A 65 0.73 -0.27 9.06
N THR A 66 1.58 0.32 9.90
CA THR A 66 2.89 -0.24 10.28
C THR A 66 2.78 -1.63 10.92
N GLN A 67 1.70 -1.92 11.67
CA GLN A 67 1.52 -3.22 12.30
C GLN A 67 1.27 -4.31 11.25
N ASN A 68 0.41 -4.04 10.26
CA ASN A 68 0.17 -4.99 9.19
C ASN A 68 1.37 -5.18 8.25
N LEU A 69 2.23 -4.17 8.12
CA LEU A 69 3.48 -4.27 7.33
C LEU A 69 4.48 -5.29 7.90
N ILE A 70 4.49 -5.49 9.22
CA ILE A 70 5.42 -6.41 9.91
C ILE A 70 4.75 -7.70 10.39
N HIS A 71 3.44 -7.66 10.65
CA HIS A 71 2.65 -8.77 11.14
C HIS A 71 1.23 -8.70 10.55
N PRO A 72 1.09 -9.06 9.27
CA PRO A 72 -0.18 -8.89 8.57
C PRO A 72 -1.26 -9.78 9.16
N LYS A 73 -2.36 -9.15 9.60
CA LYS A 73 -3.59 -9.84 9.99
C LYS A 73 -4.60 -9.72 8.86
N PHE A 74 -4.57 -10.67 7.94
CA PHE A 74 -5.53 -10.72 6.85
C PHE A 74 -6.86 -11.27 7.40
N VAL A 75 -7.84 -10.37 7.56
CA VAL A 75 -9.23 -10.78 7.81
C VAL A 75 -9.73 -11.44 6.52
N LYS A 76 -10.17 -12.69 6.63
CA LYS A 76 -10.80 -13.43 5.52
C LYS A 76 -12.20 -12.90 5.24
#